data_AF-A0A1V2L946-F1
#
_entry.id   AF-A0A1V2L946-F1
#
_cell.length_a   1.000
_cell.length_b   1.000
_cell.length_c   1.000
_cell.angle_alpha   90.00
_cell.angle_beta   90.00
_cell.angle_gamma   90.00
#
_symmetry.space_group_name_H-M   'P 1'
#
loop_
_entity.id
_entity.type
_entity.pdbx_description
1 polymer ?
#
loop_
_entity_poly.entity_id
_entity_poly.type
_entity_poly.pdbx_seq_one_letter_code
_entity_poly.pdbx_strand_id
1 'polypeptide(L)'
;MTTKLAIIGAGGKGLDLTFSVDLDGAVKVAEAVRANKIKKFVLVSAIKADDRDFWWNGPIRSYYIAKKYADEVIKTMNIDWTILQPGRLLDSESNGKIMDPSKVNAFADSIDVATESEKIGIPRDDVAISIIESLRSANAAKKVIPLISGDIPIAEAIKDIK
;
A
#
# COMPACT_ATOMS: atom_id res chain seq x y z
N MET A 1 18.51 21.50 -3.29
CA MET A 1 17.43 21.00 -4.18
C MET A 1 16.32 20.49 -3.28
N THR A 2 15.16 21.15 -3.26
CA THR A 2 14.06 20.75 -2.35
C THR A 2 13.31 19.56 -2.95
N THR A 3 13.47 18.37 -2.36
CA THR A 3 12.71 17.18 -2.77
C THR A 3 11.25 17.40 -2.43
N LYS A 4 10.40 17.59 -3.44
CA LYS A 4 8.94 17.58 -3.27
C LYS A 4 8.47 16.14 -3.13
N LEU A 5 7.52 15.92 -2.23
CA LEU A 5 7.01 14.62 -1.85
C LEU A 5 5.48 14.68 -1.74
N ALA A 6 4.79 13.61 -2.12
CA ALA A 6 3.39 13.39 -1.79
C ALA A 6 3.17 11.96 -1.26
N ILE A 7 2.39 11.87 -0.18
CA ILE A 7 1.97 10.64 0.49
C ILE A 7 0.44 10.67 0.55
N ILE A 8 -0.21 9.55 0.22
CA ILE A 8 -1.66 9.41 0.37
C ILE A 8 -1.98 8.17 1.19
N GLY A 9 -2.77 8.37 2.25
CA GLY A 9 -3.58 7.34 2.87
C GLY A 9 -5.05 7.77 2.79
N ALA A 10 -5.90 6.90 2.26
CA ALA A 10 -7.34 7.11 2.20
C ALA A 10 -8.06 5.95 2.92
N GLY A 11 -9.15 6.29 3.61
CA GLY A 11 -9.95 5.38 4.41
C GLY A 11 -11.38 5.92 4.56
N GLY A 12 -11.99 6.33 3.45
CA GLY A 12 -13.34 6.88 3.44
C GLY A 12 -14.37 5.85 3.92
N LYS A 13 -15.23 6.23 4.87
CA LYS A 13 -16.31 5.36 5.35
C LYS A 13 -17.60 5.60 4.56
N GLY A 14 -18.17 4.53 4.02
CA GLY A 14 -19.37 4.59 3.19
C GLY A 14 -19.05 4.69 1.70
N LEU A 15 -20.00 4.23 0.88
CA LEU A 15 -19.79 3.99 -0.56
C LEU A 15 -19.32 5.23 -1.33
N ASP A 16 -19.94 6.37 -1.04
CA ASP A 16 -19.61 7.65 -1.68
C ASP A 16 -18.17 8.08 -1.37
N LEU A 17 -17.77 8.03 -0.10
CA LEU A 17 -16.40 8.37 0.30
C LEU A 17 -15.38 7.35 -0.20
N THR A 18 -15.73 6.07 -0.29
CA THR A 18 -14.85 5.06 -0.89
C THR A 18 -14.50 5.40 -2.34
N PHE A 19 -15.47 5.79 -3.17
CA PHE A 19 -15.15 6.13 -4.56
C PHE A 19 -14.58 7.54 -4.73
N SER A 20 -15.11 8.53 -4.01
CA SER A 20 -14.63 9.92 -4.13
C SER A 20 -13.27 10.17 -3.48
N VAL A 21 -12.93 9.46 -2.40
CA VAL A 21 -11.67 9.65 -1.66
C VAL A 21 -10.64 8.58 -2.02
N ASP A 22 -10.99 7.29 -1.87
CA ASP A 22 -10.00 6.21 -2.06
C ASP A 22 -9.63 5.97 -3.54
N LEU A 23 -10.55 6.25 -4.46
CA LEU A 23 -10.30 6.17 -5.91
C LEU A 23 -10.03 7.53 -6.52
N ASP A 24 -11.06 8.38 -6.68
CA ASP A 24 -10.94 9.66 -7.41
C ASP A 24 -9.94 10.60 -6.72
N GLY A 25 -10.02 10.75 -5.40
CA GLY A 25 -9.09 11.56 -4.62
C GLY A 25 -7.64 11.11 -4.78
N ALA A 26 -7.37 9.81 -4.69
CA ALA A 26 -6.02 9.25 -4.89
C ALA A 26 -5.48 9.55 -6.30
N VAL A 27 -6.30 9.34 -7.33
CA VAL A 27 -5.93 9.61 -8.72
C VAL A 27 -5.67 11.09 -8.95
N LYS A 28 -6.54 11.99 -8.47
CA LYS A 28 -6.37 13.45 -8.63
C LYS A 28 -5.10 13.99 -7.99
N VAL A 29 -4.73 13.45 -6.83
CA VAL A 29 -3.45 13.83 -6.21
C VAL A 29 -2.27 13.31 -7.05
N ALA A 30 -2.33 12.09 -7.57
CA ALA A 30 -1.28 11.58 -8.47
C ALA A 30 -1.18 12.39 -9.78
N GLU A 31 -2.30 12.85 -10.33
CA GLU A 31 -2.34 13.80 -11.45
C GLU A 31 -1.68 15.13 -11.10
N ALA A 32 -1.96 15.68 -9.91
CA ALA A 32 -1.35 16.91 -9.43
C ALA A 32 0.16 16.76 -9.20
N VAL A 33 0.60 15.62 -8.67
CA VAL A 33 2.02 15.24 -8.52
C VAL A 33 2.72 15.24 -9.87
N ARG A 34 2.12 14.58 -10.87
CA ARG A 34 2.62 14.54 -12.26
C ARG A 34 2.69 15.95 -12.85
N ALA A 35 1.62 16.74 -12.74
CA ALA A 35 1.55 18.10 -13.26
C ALA A 35 2.62 19.03 -12.65
N ASN A 36 2.93 18.83 -11.37
CA ASN A 36 3.95 19.59 -10.64
C ASN A 36 5.37 19.00 -10.74
N LYS A 37 5.57 17.97 -11.56
CA LYS A 37 6.86 17.28 -11.75
C LYS A 37 7.48 16.80 -10.43
N ILE A 38 6.63 16.39 -9.48
CA ILE A 38 7.05 15.76 -8.23
C ILE A 38 7.52 14.35 -8.59
N LYS A 39 8.77 14.03 -8.23
CA LYS A 39 9.39 12.77 -8.68
C LYS A 39 8.85 11.56 -7.95
N LYS A 40 8.78 11.62 -6.61
CA LYS A 40 8.41 10.48 -5.76
C LYS A 40 6.97 10.60 -5.26
N PHE A 41 6.26 9.48 -5.32
CA PHE A 41 4.88 9.39 -4.88
C PHE A 41 4.65 8.06 -4.18
N VAL A 42 4.09 8.08 -2.97
CA VAL A 42 3.74 6.84 -2.24
C VAL A 42 2.23 6.80 -2.03
N LEU A 43 1.61 5.73 -2.51
CA LEU A 43 0.21 5.40 -2.23
C LEU A 43 0.15 4.27 -1.20
N VAL A 44 -0.64 4.45 -0.15
CA VAL A 44 -1.06 3.36 0.74
C VAL A 44 -2.37 2.76 0.21
N SER A 45 -2.27 1.54 -0.29
CA SER A 45 -3.33 0.72 -0.86
C SER A 45 -3.77 -0.37 0.12
N ALA A 46 -3.99 -1.60 -0.34
CA ALA A 46 -4.39 -2.76 0.46
C ALA A 46 -3.75 -4.05 -0.08
N ILE A 47 -3.43 -4.97 0.83
CA ILE A 47 -2.91 -6.30 0.50
C ILE A 47 -3.76 -6.97 -0.58
N LYS A 48 -3.13 -7.52 -1.61
CA LYS A 48 -3.83 -8.26 -2.67
C LYS A 48 -4.94 -7.47 -3.37
N ALA A 49 -4.84 -6.13 -3.43
CA ALA A 49 -5.82 -5.31 -4.15
C ALA A 49 -5.96 -5.70 -5.64
N ASP A 50 -4.91 -6.26 -6.24
CA ASP A 50 -4.93 -6.72 -7.62
C ASP A 50 -5.61 -8.08 -7.84
N ASP A 51 -5.75 -8.91 -6.80
CA ASP A 51 -6.35 -10.24 -6.85
C ASP A 51 -7.84 -10.22 -6.50
N ARG A 52 -8.72 -10.34 -7.50
CA ARG A 52 -10.17 -10.32 -7.30
C ARG A 52 -10.65 -11.50 -6.46
N ASP A 53 -10.09 -12.68 -6.66
CA ASP A 53 -10.59 -13.90 -6.02
C ASP A 53 -10.43 -13.82 -4.50
N PHE A 54 -9.38 -13.15 -4.04
CA PHE A 54 -9.10 -12.89 -2.63
C PHE A 54 -10.19 -12.09 -1.90
N TRP A 55 -10.79 -11.08 -2.54
CA TRP A 55 -11.69 -10.14 -1.85
C TRP A 55 -13.12 -10.09 -2.41
N TRP A 56 -13.42 -10.77 -3.52
CA TRP A 56 -14.69 -10.63 -4.23
C TRP A 56 -15.92 -10.89 -3.36
N ASN A 57 -15.83 -11.90 -2.49
CA ASN A 57 -16.92 -12.29 -1.59
C ASN A 57 -16.77 -11.69 -0.18
N GLY A 58 -15.79 -10.80 0.04
CA GLY A 58 -15.50 -10.19 1.33
C GLY A 58 -16.41 -8.99 1.67
N PRO A 59 -16.51 -8.61 2.95
CA PRO A 59 -17.41 -7.55 3.43
C PRO A 59 -17.02 -6.14 2.97
N ILE A 60 -15.78 -5.94 2.53
CA ILE A 60 -15.23 -4.64 2.09
C ILE A 60 -14.93 -4.61 0.59
N ARG A 61 -15.74 -5.32 -0.22
CA ARG A 61 -15.58 -5.42 -1.67
C ARG A 61 -15.43 -4.06 -2.38
N SER A 62 -16.28 -3.09 -2.08
CA SER A 62 -16.23 -1.77 -2.73
C SER A 62 -14.92 -1.02 -2.46
N TYR A 63 -14.35 -1.19 -1.25
CA TYR A 63 -13.06 -0.63 -0.89
C TYR A 63 -11.93 -1.25 -1.74
N TYR A 64 -11.92 -2.58 -1.89
CA TYR A 64 -10.95 -3.25 -2.75
C TYR A 64 -11.10 -2.88 -4.23
N ILE A 65 -12.32 -2.71 -4.73
CA ILE A 65 -12.56 -2.20 -6.08
C ILE A 65 -11.91 -0.81 -6.25
N ALA A 66 -12.15 0.10 -5.31
CA ALA A 66 -11.58 1.44 -5.35
C ALA A 66 -10.04 1.42 -5.31
N LYS A 67 -9.43 0.69 -4.37
CA LYS A 67 -7.97 0.57 -4.27
C LYS A 67 -7.36 -0.06 -5.52
N LYS A 68 -7.95 -1.14 -6.04
CA LYS A 68 -7.49 -1.78 -7.28
C LYS A 68 -7.43 -0.78 -8.43
N TYR A 69 -8.51 -0.04 -8.67
CA TYR A 69 -8.54 0.89 -9.80
C TYR A 69 -7.64 2.11 -9.58
N ALA A 70 -7.48 2.58 -8.34
CA ALA A 70 -6.51 3.62 -8.03
C ALA A 70 -5.08 3.14 -8.34
N ASP A 71 -4.71 1.94 -7.89
CA ASP A 71 -3.42 1.30 -8.15
C ASP A 71 -3.16 1.19 -9.66
N GLU A 72 -4.12 0.63 -10.42
CA GLU A 72 -3.97 0.45 -11.87
C GLU A 72 -3.80 1.78 -12.62
N VAL A 73 -4.59 2.81 -12.27
CA VAL A 73 -4.46 4.14 -12.90
C VAL A 73 -3.09 4.75 -12.59
N ILE A 74 -2.65 4.72 -11.33
CA ILE A 74 -1.36 5.27 -10.91
C ILE A 74 -0.19 4.53 -11.55
N LYS A 75 -0.29 3.20 -11.72
CA LYS A 75 0.73 2.39 -12.42
C LYS A 75 1.01 2.91 -13.82
N THR A 76 0.00 3.40 -14.54
CA THR A 76 0.16 3.95 -15.90
C THR A 76 0.83 5.33 -15.95
N MET A 77 0.96 6.03 -14.82
CA MET A 77 1.52 7.38 -14.78
C MET A 77 3.06 7.37 -14.84
N ASN A 78 3.63 8.35 -15.55
CA ASN A 78 5.08 8.55 -15.62
C ASN A 78 5.65 9.33 -14.42
N ILE A 79 5.49 8.78 -13.22
CA ILE A 79 6.04 9.27 -11.93
C ILE A 79 6.70 8.11 -11.17
N ASP A 80 7.68 8.36 -10.29
CA ASP A 80 8.31 7.31 -9.47
C ASP A 80 7.39 6.94 -8.30
N TRP A 81 6.32 6.22 -8.62
CA TRP A 81 5.34 5.75 -7.65
C TRP A 81 5.87 4.53 -6.88
N THR A 82 5.47 4.41 -5.63
CA THR A 82 5.53 3.18 -4.83
C THR A 82 4.12 2.93 -4.28
N ILE A 83 3.60 1.72 -4.43
CA ILE A 83 2.31 1.33 -3.89
C ILE A 83 2.57 0.38 -2.73
N LEU A 84 2.27 0.80 -1.52
CA LEU A 84 2.35 -0.03 -0.33
C LEU A 84 1.00 -0.71 -0.11
N GLN A 85 0.98 -2.03 0.02
CA GLN A 85 -0.23 -2.82 0.17
C GLN A 85 -0.26 -3.49 1.55
N PRO A 86 -0.58 -2.72 2.61
CA PRO A 86 -0.66 -3.27 3.96
C PRO A 86 -1.81 -4.27 4.08
N GLY A 87 -1.59 -5.28 4.92
CA GLY A 87 -2.67 -6.14 5.40
C GLY A 87 -3.53 -5.44 6.46
N ARG A 88 -3.96 -6.19 7.48
CA ARG A 88 -4.85 -5.66 8.51
C ARG A 88 -4.11 -4.63 9.38
N LEU A 89 -4.61 -3.40 9.44
CA LEU A 89 -4.00 -2.35 10.25
C LEU A 89 -4.27 -2.56 11.74
N LEU A 90 -3.20 -2.55 12.54
CA LEU A 90 -3.23 -2.75 13.99
C LEU A 90 -2.83 -1.46 14.72
N ASP A 91 -3.38 -1.27 15.93
CA ASP A 91 -3.01 -0.22 16.88
C ASP A 91 -2.00 -0.70 17.94
N SER A 92 -1.39 -1.87 17.71
CA SER A 92 -0.29 -2.38 18.53
C SER A 92 1.00 -1.61 18.30
N GLU A 93 1.95 -1.72 19.22
CA GLU A 93 3.27 -1.10 19.09
C GLU A 93 4.02 -1.64 17.86
N SER A 94 4.78 -0.74 17.21
CA SER A 94 5.72 -1.07 16.15
C SER A 94 6.89 -1.89 16.69
N ASN A 95 7.33 -2.87 15.91
CA ASN A 95 8.61 -3.55 16.13
C ASN A 95 9.65 -3.25 15.04
N GLY A 96 9.29 -2.44 14.04
CA GLY A 96 10.16 -2.01 12.95
C GLY A 96 10.48 -3.11 11.94
N LYS A 97 9.69 -4.19 11.88
CA LYS A 97 9.95 -5.37 11.06
C LYS A 97 8.73 -5.81 10.26
N ILE A 98 8.99 -6.27 9.05
CA ILE A 98 7.98 -6.82 8.13
C ILE A 98 8.42 -8.18 7.60
N MET A 99 7.48 -8.94 7.07
CA MET A 99 7.80 -10.13 6.28
C MET A 99 8.48 -9.71 4.97
N ASP A 100 9.36 -10.56 4.46
CA ASP A 100 9.88 -10.47 3.08
C ASP A 100 8.74 -10.21 2.08
N PRO A 101 8.71 -9.04 1.41
CA PRO A 101 7.61 -8.67 0.52
C PRO A 101 7.36 -9.70 -0.59
N SER A 102 8.37 -10.46 -1.01
CA SER A 102 8.23 -11.50 -2.04
C SER A 102 7.42 -12.72 -1.58
N LYS A 103 7.26 -12.91 -0.27
CA LYS A 103 6.56 -14.05 0.34
C LYS A 103 5.16 -13.70 0.84
N VAL A 104 4.83 -12.41 0.98
CA VAL A 104 3.58 -11.96 1.60
C VAL A 104 2.35 -12.48 0.88
N ASN A 105 2.32 -12.43 -0.47
CA ASN A 105 1.16 -12.90 -1.23
C ASN A 105 0.95 -14.41 -1.06
N ALA A 106 2.02 -15.20 -1.15
CA ALA A 106 1.96 -16.65 -0.92
C ALA A 106 1.53 -17.00 0.51
N PHE A 107 1.95 -16.21 1.51
CA PHE A 107 1.49 -16.37 2.88
C PHE A 107 0.00 -16.02 3.02
N ALA A 108 -0.45 -14.91 2.41
CA ALA A 108 -1.84 -14.50 2.41
C ALA A 108 -2.77 -15.53 1.73
N ASP A 109 -2.26 -16.25 0.73
CA ASP A 109 -2.96 -17.38 0.08
C ASP A 109 -3.08 -18.62 0.97
N SER A 110 -2.21 -18.74 1.97
CA SER A 110 -2.15 -19.92 2.84
C SER A 110 -3.08 -19.84 4.06
N ILE A 111 -3.81 -18.73 4.24
CA ILE A 111 -4.67 -18.50 5.40
C ILE A 111 -6.12 -18.27 4.99
N ASP A 112 -7.05 -18.58 5.88
CA ASP A 112 -8.44 -18.15 5.73
C ASP A 112 -8.59 -16.73 6.29
N VAL A 113 -8.64 -15.73 5.41
CA VAL A 113 -8.74 -14.32 5.80
C VAL A 113 -10.00 -14.02 6.63
N ALA A 114 -11.07 -14.81 6.49
CA ALA A 114 -12.29 -14.59 7.26
C ALA A 114 -12.09 -14.92 8.75
N THR A 115 -11.20 -15.85 9.07
CA THR A 115 -10.96 -16.32 10.44
C THR A 115 -9.59 -15.95 10.98
N GLU A 116 -8.62 -15.64 10.11
CA GLU A 116 -7.20 -15.48 10.45
C GLU A 116 -6.62 -14.12 10.01
N SER A 117 -7.47 -13.11 9.76
CA SER A 117 -7.03 -11.79 9.29
C SER A 117 -5.96 -11.10 10.16
N GLU A 118 -5.83 -11.45 11.44
CA GLU A 118 -4.77 -10.95 12.32
C GLU A 118 -3.37 -11.43 11.91
N LYS A 119 -3.25 -12.59 11.23
CA LYS A 119 -1.96 -13.13 10.77
C LYS A 119 -1.34 -12.31 9.64
N ILE A 120 -2.15 -11.59 8.88
CA ILE A 120 -1.71 -10.60 7.89
C ILE A 120 -1.75 -9.18 8.47
N GLY A 121 -1.66 -9.05 9.78
CA GLY A 121 -1.66 -7.77 10.48
C GLY A 121 -0.36 -7.00 10.32
N ILE A 122 -0.44 -5.68 10.44
CA ILE A 122 0.71 -4.77 10.54
C ILE A 122 0.36 -3.53 11.39
N PRO A 123 1.22 -3.13 12.35
CA PRO A 123 1.07 -1.86 13.05
C PRO A 123 1.02 -0.65 12.10
N ARG A 124 0.14 0.31 12.37
CA ARG A 124 0.09 1.57 11.59
C ARG A 124 1.43 2.30 11.56
N ASP A 125 2.17 2.23 12.67
CA ASP A 125 3.51 2.80 12.80
C ASP A 125 4.51 2.14 11.84
N ASP A 126 4.43 0.81 11.64
CA ASP A 126 5.29 0.08 10.68
C ASP A 126 4.94 0.41 9.22
N VAL A 127 3.66 0.71 8.93
CA VAL A 127 3.27 1.28 7.63
C VAL A 127 3.89 2.67 7.45
N ALA A 128 3.88 3.51 8.49
CA ALA A 128 4.48 4.84 8.43
C ALA A 128 6.00 4.79 8.21
N ILE A 129 6.70 3.89 8.91
CA ILE A 129 8.14 3.65 8.68
C ILE A 129 8.38 3.18 7.24
N SER A 130 7.54 2.26 6.74
CA SER A 130 7.62 1.78 5.35
C SER A 130 7.44 2.90 4.32
N ILE A 131 6.58 3.89 4.57
CA ILE A 131 6.45 5.07 3.72
C ILE A 131 7.78 5.84 3.69
N ILE A 132 8.37 6.14 4.85
CA ILE A 132 9.62 6.90 4.94
C ILE A 132 10.76 6.19 4.21
N GLU A 133 10.91 4.88 4.43
CA GLU A 133 11.96 4.09 3.81
C GLU A 133 11.76 3.95 2.29
N SER A 134 10.52 3.83 1.83
CA SER A 134 10.20 3.84 0.38
C SER A 134 10.61 5.14 -0.29
N LEU A 135 10.50 6.26 0.43
CA LEU A 135 10.91 7.57 -0.08
C LEU A 135 12.42 7.78 -0.09
N ARG A 136 13.16 7.04 0.72
CA ARG A 136 14.63 7.06 0.75
C ARG A 136 15.21 6.11 -0.30
N SER A 137 14.58 4.97 -0.53
CA SER A 137 15.03 3.95 -1.48
C SER A 137 14.74 4.34 -2.93
N ALA A 138 15.71 4.18 -3.81
CA ALA A 138 15.49 4.26 -5.26
C ALA A 138 14.88 2.95 -5.80
N ASN A 139 15.17 1.83 -5.15
CA ASN A 139 14.69 0.50 -5.55
C ASN A 139 13.17 0.34 -5.36
N ALA A 140 12.57 1.14 -4.49
CA ALA A 140 11.13 1.19 -4.27
C ALA A 140 10.35 1.87 -5.42
N ALA A 141 11.03 2.53 -6.36
CA ALA A 141 10.37 3.16 -7.49
C ALA A 141 9.74 2.12 -8.42
N LYS A 142 8.50 2.38 -8.85
CA LYS A 142 7.69 1.49 -9.71
C LYS A 142 7.45 0.11 -9.09
N LYS A 143 7.34 0.03 -7.76
CA LYS A 143 7.09 -1.22 -7.03
C LYS A 143 5.74 -1.21 -6.33
N VAL A 144 5.10 -2.37 -6.35
CA VAL A 144 4.02 -2.74 -5.44
C VAL A 144 4.66 -3.56 -4.33
N ILE A 145 4.50 -3.14 -3.07
CA ILE A 145 5.14 -3.76 -1.92
C ILE A 145 4.06 -4.14 -0.91
N PRO A 146 3.68 -5.42 -0.83
CA PRO A 146 2.76 -5.89 0.20
C PRO A 146 3.44 -5.86 1.58
N LEU A 147 2.69 -5.46 2.62
CA LEU A 147 3.23 -5.26 3.97
C LEU A 147 2.41 -6.03 5.01
N ILE A 148 3.06 -6.95 5.71
CA ILE A 148 2.57 -7.57 6.94
C ILE A 148 3.71 -7.66 7.94
N SER A 149 3.41 -7.76 9.24
CA SER A 149 4.40 -7.96 10.29
C SER A 149 5.26 -9.21 10.02
N GLY A 150 6.53 -9.13 10.40
CA GLY A 150 7.46 -10.25 10.27
C GLY A 150 8.74 -10.00 11.05
N ASP A 151 9.85 -10.46 10.50
CA ASP A 151 11.15 -10.55 11.17
C ASP A 151 12.28 -9.75 10.51
N ILE A 152 12.06 -9.22 9.29
CA ILE A 152 13.05 -8.45 8.54
C ILE A 152 12.91 -6.96 8.87
N PRO A 153 13.98 -6.24 9.25
CA PRO A 153 13.93 -4.79 9.44
C PRO A 153 13.37 -4.07 8.20
N ILE A 154 12.42 -3.14 8.40
CA ILE A 154 11.74 -2.45 7.29
C ILE A 154 12.71 -1.79 6.31
N ALA A 155 13.75 -1.13 6.84
CA ALA A 155 14.77 -0.47 6.01
C ALA A 155 15.54 -1.47 5.13
N GLU A 156 15.80 -2.68 5.62
CA GLU A 156 16.44 -3.76 4.85
C GLU A 156 15.49 -4.28 3.78
N ALA A 157 14.27 -4.66 4.16
CA ALA A 157 13.26 -5.19 3.25
C ALA A 157 12.95 -4.24 2.07
N ILE A 158 12.87 -2.93 2.31
CA ILE A 158 12.60 -1.94 1.26
C ILE A 158 13.84 -1.60 0.42
N LYS A 159 15.03 -1.64 1.02
CA LYS A 159 16.28 -1.42 0.27
C LYS A 159 16.53 -2.56 -0.70
N ASP A 160 16.24 -3.80 -0.30
CA ASP A 160 16.57 -5.00 -1.06
C ASP A 160 15.43 -5.47 -1.99
N ILE A 161 14.37 -4.67 -2.11
CA ILE A 161 13.29 -4.90 -3.07
C ILE A 161 13.85 -4.97 -4.50
N LYS A 162 13.56 -6.07 -5.22
CA LYS A 162 14.06 -6.33 -6.58
C LYS A 162 13.09 -5.88 -7.64
#